data_AF-A0A0R3N8J2-F1
#
_entry.id   AF-A0A0R3N8J2-F1
#
_cell.length_a   1.000
_cell.length_b   1.000
_cell.length_c   1.000
_cell.angle_alpha   90.00
_cell.angle_beta   90.00
_cell.angle_gamma   90.00
#
_symmetry.space_group_name_H-M   'P 1'
#
loop_
_entity.id
_entity.type
_entity.pdbx_description
1 polymer ?
#
loop_
_entity_poly.entity_id
_entity_poly.type
_entity_poly.pdbx_seq_one_letter_code
_entity_poly.pdbx_strand_id
1 'polypeptide(L)' 'MSERLETLKKARERMIEDRHAHAKVLAAPFDRDKAERARNKFIEIQVLVDALDRAISGEEVIPTKG' A
#
# COMPACT_ATOMS: atom_id res chain seq x y z
N MET A 1 -15.72 -15.18 -2.22
CA MET A 1 -14.47 -14.38 -2.27
C MET A 1 -13.59 -15.02 -3.32
N SER A 2 -13.13 -14.30 -4.35
CA SER A 2 -12.22 -14.88 -5.36
C SER A 2 -10.79 -14.96 -4.80
N GLU A 3 -10.03 -15.98 -5.20
CA GLU A 3 -8.60 -16.13 -4.85
C GLU A 3 -7.78 -14.89 -5.24
N ARG A 4 -8.15 -14.26 -6.37
CA ARG A 4 -7.59 -12.98 -6.83
C ARG A 4 -7.86 -11.84 -5.85
N LEU A 5 -9.09 -11.72 -5.34
CA LEU A 5 -9.44 -10.69 -4.35
C LEU A 5 -8.71 -10.89 -3.02
N GLU A 6 -8.56 -12.13 -2.55
CA GLU A 6 -7.76 -12.42 -1.36
C GLU A 6 -6.28 -12.08 -1.55
N THR A 7 -5.74 -12.37 -2.73
CA THR A 7 -4.36 -12.03 -3.09
C THR A 7 -4.15 -10.51 -3.09
N LEU A 8 -5.08 -9.74 -3.67
CA LEU A 8 -5.03 -8.27 -3.65
C LEU A 8 -5.10 -7.70 -2.24
N LYS A 9 -5.97 -8.25 -1.37
CA LYS A 9 -6.08 -7.83 0.03
C LYS A 9 -4.79 -8.08 0.83
N LYS A 10 -4.18 -9.27 0.68
CA LYS A 10 -2.89 -9.58 1.29
C LYS A 10 -1.76 -8.65 0.80
N ALA A 11 -1.71 -8.39 -0.51
CA ALA A 11 -0.72 -7.48 -1.08
C ALA A 11 -0.88 -6.06 -0.51
N ARG A 12 -2.13 -5.58 -0.39
CA ARG A 12 -2.45 -4.28 0.20
C ARG A 12 -2.00 -4.19 1.66
N GLU A 13 -2.32 -5.19 2.46
CA GLU A 13 -1.91 -5.24 3.88
C GLU A 13 -0.39 -5.15 4.00
N ARG A 14 0.34 -5.91 3.18
CA ARG A 14 1.81 -5.87 3.19
C ARG A 14 2.36 -4.50 2.84
N MET A 15 1.80 -3.83 1.83
CA MET A 15 2.24 -2.48 1.45
C MET A 15 1.94 -1.45 2.54
N ILE A 16 0.86 -1.60 3.30
CA ILE A 16 0.56 -0.73 4.45
C ILE A 16 1.59 -0.91 5.57
N GLU A 17 2.01 -2.15 5.85
CA GLU A 17 3.08 -2.43 6.82
C GLU A 17 4.40 -1.76 6.41
N ASP A 18 4.80 -1.94 5.15
CA ASP A 18 6.03 -1.36 4.61
C ASP A 18 5.96 0.19 4.64
N ARG A 19 4.81 0.78 4.30
CA ARG A 19 4.57 2.22 4.43
C ARG A 19 4.73 2.70 5.87
N HIS A 20 4.22 1.97 6.85
CA HIS A 20 4.34 2.33 8.27
C HIS A 20 5.80 2.30 8.74
N ALA A 21 6.64 1.41 8.22
CA ALA A 21 8.06 1.41 8.53
C ALA A 21 8.73 2.73 8.09
N HIS A 22 8.41 3.23 6.89
CA HIS A 22 8.91 4.51 6.40
C HIS A 22 8.34 5.71 7.17
N ALA A 23 7.07 5.65 7.59
CA ALA A 23 6.48 6.68 8.44
C ALA A 23 7.23 6.84 9.77
N LYS A 24 7.65 5.73 10.39
CA LYS A 24 8.48 5.76 11.61
C LYS A 24 9.82 6.44 11.39
N VAL A 25 10.46 6.23 10.23
CA VAL A 25 11.71 6.92 9.88
C VAL A 25 11.50 8.42 9.72
N LEU A 26 10.39 8.84 9.10
CA LEU A 26 10.04 10.26 8.95
C LEU A 26 9.70 10.94 10.28
N ALA A 27 9.20 10.19 11.27
CA ALA A 27 8.88 10.70 12.60
C ALA A 27 10.09 10.71 13.56
N ALA A 28 11.21 10.09 13.19
CA ALA A 28 12.43 10.07 13.98
C ALA A 28 13.17 11.42 13.91
N PRO A 29 14.16 11.68 14.79
CA PRO A 29 15.00 12.87 14.68
C PRO A 29 15.60 13.04 13.29
N PHE A 30 15.65 14.28 12.81
CA PHE A 30 15.95 14.59 11.42
C PHE A 30 17.35 14.12 11.00
N ASP A 31 17.37 13.19 10.05
CA ASP A 31 18.53 12.77 9.29
C ASP A 31 18.18 12.98 7.82
N ARG A 32 18.78 13.98 7.19
CA ARG A 32 18.38 14.46 5.84
C ARG A 32 18.34 13.34 4.81
N ASP A 33 19.39 12.54 4.74
CA ASP A 33 19.52 11.47 3.75
C ASP A 33 18.52 10.35 3.98
N LYS A 34 18.28 9.99 5.26
CA LYS A 34 17.26 8.99 5.60
C LYS A 34 15.85 9.50 5.39
N ALA A 35 15.60 10.77 5.69
CA ALA A 35 14.29 11.40 5.53
C ALA A 35 13.91 11.53 4.06
N GLU A 36 14.83 11.95 3.18
CA GLU A 36 14.55 12.09 1.75
C GLU A 36 14.27 10.73 1.09
N ARG A 37 15.09 9.71 1.39
CA ARG A 37 14.84 8.34 0.92
C ARG A 37 13.53 7.78 1.44
N ALA A 38 13.25 7.94 2.74
CA ALA A 38 12.01 7.47 3.34
C ALA A 38 10.78 8.18 2.76
N ARG A 39 10.87 9.48 2.46
CA ARG A 39 9.78 10.24 1.82
C ARG A 39 9.48 9.71 0.43
N ASN A 40 10.50 9.51 -0.40
CA ASN A 40 10.30 9.00 -1.77
C ASN A 40 9.67 7.61 -1.74
N LYS A 41 10.16 6.71 -0.87
CA LYS A 41 9.58 5.37 -0.70
C LYS A 41 8.16 5.38 -0.13
N PHE A 42 7.88 6.27 0.83
CA PHE A 42 6.54 6.43 1.37
C PHE A 42 5.52 6.79 0.27
N ILE A 43 5.88 7.74 -0.62
CA ILE A 43 5.01 8.16 -1.73
C ILE A 43 4.83 7.02 -2.74
N GLU A 44 5.90 6.35 -3.16
CA GLU A 44 5.84 5.21 -4.09
C GLU A 44 4.91 4.10 -3.55
N ILE A 45 5.06 3.75 -2.28
CA ILE A 45 4.22 2.72 -1.64
C ILE A 45 2.77 3.20 -1.54
N GLN A 46 2.52 4.48 -1.23
CA GLN A 46 1.16 5.01 -1.20
C GLN A 46 0.47 4.90 -2.57
N VAL A 47 1.19 5.21 -3.66
CA VAL A 47 0.66 5.07 -5.03
C VAL A 47 0.29 3.60 -5.32
N LEU A 48 1.11 2.65 -4.86
CA LEU A 48 0.80 1.23 -5.02
C LEU A 48 -0.41 0.79 -4.18
N VAL A 49 -0.53 1.27 -2.93
CA VAL A 49 -1.72 1.02 -2.10
C VAL A 49 -2.99 1.56 -2.78
N ASP A 50 -2.95 2.78 -3.32
CA ASP A 50 -4.10 3.36 -4.03
C ASP A 50 -4.48 2.56 -5.28
N ALA A 51 -3.49 2.02 -6.00
CA ALA A 51 -3.74 1.15 -7.15
C ALA A 51 -4.38 -0.19 -6.74
N LEU A 52 -3.91 -0.79 -5.64
CA LEU A 52 -4.49 -2.00 -5.08
C LEU A 52 -5.92 -1.77 -4.58
N ASP A 53 -6.18 -0.64 -3.92
CA ASP A 53 -7.52 -0.25 -3.47
C ASP A 53 -8.50 -0.13 -4.65
N ARG A 54 -8.08 0.52 -5.74
CA ARG A 54 -8.90 0.59 -6.96
C ARG A 54 -9.14 -0.78 -7.59
N ALA A 55 -8.14 -1.66 -7.61
CA ALA A 55 -8.29 -3.01 -8.13
C ALA A 55 -9.25 -3.86 -7.28
N ILE A 56 -9.18 -3.74 -5.95
CA ILE A 56 -10.09 -4.39 -5.00
C ILE A 56 -11.52 -3.89 -5.19
N SER A 57 -11.73 -2.57 -5.27
CA SER A 57 -13.05 -2.00 -5.53
C SER A 57 -13.61 -2.46 -6.87
N GLY A 58 -12.78 -2.57 -7.91
CA GLY A 58 -13.19 -3.14 -9.19
C GLY A 58 -13.70 -4.58 -9.07
N GLU A 59 -13.03 -5.43 -8.28
CA GLU A 59 -13.43 -6.81 -8.04
C GLU A 59 -14.69 -6.94 -7.18
N GLU A 60 -14.89 -6.04 -6.22
CA GLU A 60 -16.08 -6.04 -5.35
C GLU A 60 -17.32 -5.49 -6.07
N VAL A 61 -17.14 -4.62 -7.08
CA VAL A 61 -18.23 -4.05 -7.88
C VAL A 61 -18.65 -4.98 -9.03
N ILE A 62 -17.77 -5.86 -9.53
CA ILE A 62 -18.18 -6.88 -10.49
C ILE A 62 -19.12 -7.85 -9.74
N PRO A 63 -20.43 -7.90 -10.07
CA PRO A 63 -21.28 -8.90 -9.48
C PRO A 63 -20.70 -10.24 -9.87
N THR A 64 -20.43 -11.09 -8.88
CA THR A 64 -20.18 -12.52 -9.09
C THR A 64 -21.40 -13.07 -9.82
N LYS A 65 -21.38 -13.01 -11.15
CA LYS A 65 -22.41 -13.61 -12.00
C LYS A 65 -22.22 -15.12 -11.89
N GLY A 66 -23.19 -15.77 -11.23
CA GLY A 66 -23.48 -17.20 -11.35
C GLY A 66 -22.60 -18.10 -10.53
#